data_AF-A0A7S0EEH0-F1
#
_entry.id   AF-A0A7S0EEH0-F1
#
_cell.length_a   1.000
_cell.length_b   1.000
_cell.length_c   1.000
_cell.angle_alpha   90.00
_cell.angle_beta   90.00
_cell.angle_gamma   90.00
#
_symmetry.space_group_name_H-M   'P 1'
#
loop_
_entity.id
_entity.type
_entity.pdbx_description
1 polymer ?
#
loop_
_entity_poly.entity_id
_entity_poly.type
_entity_poly.pdbx_seq_one_letter_code
_entity_poly.pdbx_strand_id
1 'polypeptide(L)'
;MVYKQKQSLSPDEAANIIQRSFRSFINVRIYGYYRSLINFRNRGDPSLLLKSINPSEAALVQDRASGAVVRFRLGGSVFPPVVYYKIFVRSPVTDLGSFAPRDYTAGKPNQFYLLQRHNDASVDDNRNQTMREVTELVDRGGWYKRYENNGWRPIANKLLFNVDPVTARTSEQRKPDFHHSCTMRKHMALAKRLKKRRSG
;
A
#
# COMPACT_ATOMS: atom_id res chain seq x y z
N MET A 1 38.26 7.97 48.51
CA MET A 1 37.12 7.42 47.73
C MET A 1 35.83 7.87 48.39
N VAL A 2 35.15 8.86 47.81
CA VAL A 2 33.87 9.36 48.34
C VAL A 2 32.76 8.43 47.84
N TYR A 3 32.22 7.61 48.72
CA TYR A 3 31.05 6.80 48.41
C TYR A 3 29.85 7.75 48.24
N LYS A 4 29.35 7.87 47.00
CA LYS A 4 28.10 8.58 46.73
C LYS A 4 26.98 7.87 47.51
N GLN A 5 26.41 8.53 48.52
CA GLN A 5 25.26 8.02 49.26
C GLN A 5 24.14 7.72 48.25
N LYS A 6 23.68 6.46 48.20
CA LYS A 6 22.51 6.08 47.41
C LYS A 6 21.29 6.71 48.09
N GLN A 7 20.75 7.77 47.50
CA GLN A 7 19.43 8.26 47.89
C GLN A 7 18.42 7.12 47.75
N SER A 8 17.68 6.85 48.82
CA SER A 8 16.59 5.88 48.81
C SER A 8 15.49 6.40 47.90
N LEU A 9 15.11 5.60 46.90
CA LEU A 9 14.01 5.92 45.98
C LEU A 9 12.70 6.08 46.75
N SER A 10 11.87 7.03 46.34
CA SER A 10 10.49 7.12 46.83
C SER A 10 9.74 5.81 46.55
N PRO A 11 8.84 5.34 47.42
CA PRO A 11 8.04 4.14 47.17
C PRO A 11 7.35 4.14 45.79
N ASP A 12 6.86 5.31 45.36
CA ASP A 12 6.22 5.47 44.04
C ASP A 12 7.21 5.34 42.88
N GLU A 13 8.44 5.79 43.08
CA GLU A 13 9.51 5.71 42.09
C GLU A 13 9.98 4.25 41.94
N ALA A 14 10.14 3.55 43.07
CA ALA A 14 10.44 2.12 43.09
C ALA A 14 9.33 1.30 42.42
N ALA A 15 8.06 1.58 42.73
CA ALA A 15 6.91 0.93 42.11
C ALA A 15 6.87 1.17 40.59
N ASN A 16 7.14 2.39 40.12
CA ASN A 16 7.20 2.71 38.70
C ASN A 16 8.30 1.93 37.97
N ILE A 17 9.47 1.77 38.57
CA ILE A 17 10.56 0.97 37.98
C ILE A 17 10.12 -0.49 37.81
N ILE A 18 9.50 -1.08 38.84
CA ILE A 18 8.99 -2.45 38.81
C ILE A 18 7.89 -2.60 37.75
N GLN A 19 6.94 -1.68 37.70
CA GLN A 19 5.86 -1.73 36.71
C GLN A 19 6.38 -1.57 35.29
N ARG A 20 7.35 -0.69 35.05
CA ARG A 20 7.96 -0.49 33.72
C ARG A 20 8.74 -1.73 33.30
N SER A 21 9.52 -2.34 34.20
CA SER A 21 10.26 -3.57 33.89
C SER A 21 9.31 -4.73 33.60
N PHE A 22 8.24 -4.88 34.38
CA PHE A 22 7.23 -5.91 34.16
C PHE A 22 6.48 -5.72 32.84
N ARG A 23 6.02 -4.49 32.54
CA ARG A 23 5.39 -4.17 31.25
C ARG A 23 6.33 -4.43 30.08
N SER A 24 7.61 -4.09 30.21
CA SER A 24 8.64 -4.37 29.19
C SER A 24 8.80 -5.88 28.97
N PHE A 25 8.93 -6.66 30.04
CA PHE A 25 9.03 -8.12 29.98
C PHE A 25 7.83 -8.75 29.26
N ILE A 26 6.61 -8.31 29.60
CA ILE A 26 5.39 -8.76 28.93
C ILE A 26 5.38 -8.34 27.45
N ASN A 27 5.74 -7.10 27.13
CA ASN A 27 5.77 -6.61 25.76
C ASN A 27 6.75 -7.39 24.88
N VAL A 28 7.95 -7.69 25.39
CA VAL A 28 8.94 -8.52 24.69
C VAL A 28 8.40 -9.92 24.43
N ARG A 29 7.71 -10.51 25.42
CA ARG A 29 7.11 -11.85 25.29
C ARG A 29 5.97 -11.89 24.28
N ILE A 30 5.07 -10.90 24.32
CA ILE A 30 3.98 -10.73 23.36
C ILE A 30 4.54 -10.55 21.94
N TYR A 31 5.55 -9.69 21.77
CA TYR A 31 6.22 -9.52 20.48
C TYR A 31 6.85 -10.83 19.99
N GLY A 32 7.53 -11.57 20.89
CA GLY A 32 8.12 -12.87 20.58
C GLY A 32 7.09 -13.87 20.04
N TYR A 33 5.89 -13.91 20.64
CA TYR A 33 4.77 -14.72 20.17
C TYR A 33 4.28 -14.30 18.78
N TYR A 34 4.03 -13.01 18.54
CA TYR A 34 3.61 -12.54 17.21
C TYR A 34 4.67 -12.77 16.15
N ARG A 35 5.94 -12.59 16.49
CA ARG A 35 7.07 -12.85 15.61
C ARG A 35 7.13 -14.32 15.24
N SER A 36 7.00 -15.24 16.19
CA SER A 36 7.02 -16.68 15.89
C SER A 36 5.81 -17.09 15.05
N LEU A 37 4.64 -16.50 15.30
CA LEU A 37 3.41 -16.75 14.55
C LEU A 37 3.56 -16.43 13.05
N ILE A 38 4.29 -15.38 12.68
CA ILE A 38 4.50 -15.00 11.28
C ILE A 38 5.81 -15.54 10.68
N ASN A 39 6.68 -16.18 11.47
CA ASN A 39 7.99 -16.65 11.03
C ASN A 39 7.92 -18.02 10.32
N PHE A 40 6.94 -18.19 9.43
CA PHE A 40 6.89 -19.33 8.51
C PHE A 40 7.25 -18.84 7.11
N ARG A 41 8.37 -19.33 6.56
CA ARG A 41 8.84 -18.94 5.23
C ARG A 41 8.56 -20.07 4.25
N ASN A 42 7.78 -19.80 3.21
CA ASN A 42 7.43 -20.74 2.14
C ASN A 42 6.88 -22.09 2.63
N ARG A 43 6.12 -22.10 3.74
CA ARG A 43 5.49 -23.32 4.25
C ARG A 43 3.99 -23.30 3.96
N GLY A 44 3.50 -24.39 3.38
CA GLY A 44 2.09 -24.60 3.10
C GLY A 44 1.57 -23.95 1.81
N ASP A 45 0.31 -24.22 1.51
CA ASP A 45 -0.42 -23.63 0.39
C ASP A 45 -1.03 -22.28 0.83
N PRO A 46 -0.70 -21.16 0.17
CA PRO A 46 -1.27 -19.84 0.50
C PRO A 46 -2.79 -19.82 0.39
N SER A 47 -3.38 -20.64 -0.47
CA SER A 47 -4.83 -20.73 -0.68
C SER A 47 -5.52 -21.30 0.56
N LEU A 48 -4.95 -22.34 1.16
CA LEU A 48 -5.49 -22.95 2.38
C LEU A 48 -5.39 -22.00 3.58
N LEU A 49 -4.28 -21.27 3.68
CA LEU A 49 -4.09 -20.25 4.71
C LEU A 49 -5.07 -19.08 4.55
N LEU A 50 -5.26 -18.59 3.33
CA LEU A 50 -6.24 -17.53 3.07
C LEU A 50 -7.66 -18.01 3.30
N LYS A 51 -7.97 -19.30 3.12
CA LYS A 51 -9.32 -19.83 3.34
C LYS A 51 -9.83 -19.59 4.76
N SER A 52 -8.95 -19.59 5.76
CA SER A 52 -9.30 -19.28 7.15
C SER A 52 -9.35 -17.78 7.48
N ILE A 53 -8.75 -16.93 6.63
CA ILE A 53 -8.67 -15.48 6.84
C ILE A 53 -9.72 -14.75 5.98
N ASN A 54 -9.65 -14.96 4.66
CA ASN A 54 -10.57 -14.43 3.68
C ASN A 54 -10.82 -15.45 2.54
N PRO A 55 -11.95 -16.19 2.57
CA PRO A 55 -12.23 -17.23 1.58
C PRO A 55 -12.40 -16.68 0.15
N SER A 56 -12.84 -15.42 -0.01
CA SER A 56 -13.00 -14.80 -1.33
C SER A 56 -11.65 -14.59 -2.02
N GLU A 57 -10.63 -14.21 -1.26
CA GLU A 57 -9.26 -14.06 -1.79
C GLU A 57 -8.60 -15.41 -2.03
N ALA A 58 -8.91 -16.40 -1.19
CA ALA A 58 -8.42 -17.77 -1.36
C ALA A 58 -8.87 -18.37 -2.72
N ALA A 59 -10.10 -18.10 -3.14
CA ALA A 59 -10.61 -18.56 -4.43
C ALA A 59 -9.83 -17.99 -5.62
N LEU A 60 -9.33 -16.75 -5.51
CA LEU A 60 -8.52 -16.10 -6.56
C LEU A 60 -7.08 -16.63 -6.59
N VAL A 61 -6.55 -17.06 -5.45
CA VAL A 61 -5.18 -17.55 -5.26
C VAL A 61 -5.05 -19.05 -5.56
N GLN A 62 -6.17 -19.76 -5.70
CA GLN A 62 -6.22 -21.21 -5.90
C GLN A 62 -5.48 -21.70 -7.16
N ASP A 63 -5.32 -20.84 -8.16
CA ASP A 63 -4.53 -21.17 -9.34
C ASP A 63 -3.02 -21.21 -9.01
N ARG A 64 -2.43 -22.40 -9.03
CA ARG A 64 -0.99 -22.59 -8.78
C ARG A 64 -0.11 -21.92 -9.84
N ALA A 65 -0.61 -21.73 -11.07
CA ALA A 65 0.13 -21.05 -12.13
C ALA A 65 0.30 -19.54 -11.84
N SER A 66 -0.58 -18.97 -11.00
CA SER A 66 -0.49 -17.57 -10.60
C SER A 66 0.77 -17.24 -9.80
N GLY A 67 1.44 -18.24 -9.19
CA GLY A 67 2.64 -18.00 -8.39
C GLY A 67 2.40 -17.08 -7.19
N ALA A 68 1.17 -17.04 -6.68
CA ALA A 68 0.76 -16.15 -5.60
C ALA A 68 1.44 -16.49 -4.26
N VAL A 69 1.77 -15.45 -3.49
CA VAL A 69 2.46 -15.53 -2.21
C VAL A 69 1.83 -14.55 -1.24
N VAL A 70 1.47 -15.03 -0.06
CA VAL A 70 0.99 -14.16 1.01
C VAL A 70 2.16 -13.74 1.88
N ARG A 71 2.33 -12.43 2.05
CA ARG A 71 3.34 -11.88 2.96
C ARG A 71 2.65 -11.34 4.20
N PHE A 72 3.19 -11.71 5.36
CA PHE A 72 2.72 -11.21 6.65
C PHE A 72 3.65 -10.11 7.19
N ARG A 73 3.07 -9.17 7.93
CA ARG A 73 3.81 -8.16 8.69
C ARG A 73 3.12 -7.85 10.01
N LEU A 74 3.90 -7.43 10.98
CA LEU A 74 3.39 -6.80 12.19
C LEU A 74 3.27 -5.29 11.94
N GLY A 75 2.20 -4.69 12.41
CA GLY A 75 1.96 -3.25 12.30
C GLY A 75 0.94 -2.77 13.33
N GLY A 76 0.33 -1.63 13.07
CA GLY A 76 -0.62 -0.99 13.99
C GLY A 76 -0.02 0.24 14.67
N SER A 77 -0.89 1.16 15.11
CA SER A 77 -0.49 2.40 15.78
C SER A 77 -0.27 2.26 17.28
N VAL A 78 -0.73 1.16 17.88
CA VAL A 78 -0.71 0.90 19.32
C VAL A 78 -0.25 -0.55 19.56
N PHE A 79 0.50 -0.77 20.64
CA PHE A 79 0.90 -2.11 21.09
C PHE A 79 -0.23 -2.78 21.90
N PRO A 80 -0.52 -4.09 21.74
CA PRO A 80 0.17 -5.11 20.94
C PRO A 80 0.05 -4.95 19.42
N PRO A 81 1.03 -5.44 18.63
CA PRO A 81 1.00 -5.30 17.18
C PRO A 81 -0.14 -6.11 16.54
N VAL A 82 -0.68 -5.58 15.45
CA VAL A 82 -1.66 -6.24 14.59
C VAL A 82 -0.96 -6.94 13.44
N VAL A 83 -1.41 -8.14 13.09
CA VAL A 83 -0.91 -8.88 11.92
C VAL A 83 -1.64 -8.43 10.66
N TYR A 84 -0.89 -8.03 9.64
CA TYR A 84 -1.39 -7.70 8.32
C TYR A 84 -0.88 -8.69 7.29
N TYR A 85 -1.65 -8.85 6.22
CA TYR A 85 -1.26 -9.60 5.04
C TYR A 85 -1.41 -8.77 3.76
N LYS A 86 -0.60 -9.11 2.75
CA LYS A 86 -0.72 -8.62 1.37
C LYS A 86 -0.37 -9.77 0.43
N ILE A 87 -1.13 -9.89 -0.65
CA ILE A 87 -0.91 -10.92 -1.67
C ILE A 87 0.06 -10.37 -2.71
N PHE A 88 1.11 -11.13 -3.00
CA PHE A 88 2.09 -10.87 -4.03
C PHE A 88 2.04 -11.99 -5.06
N VAL A 89 2.67 -11.77 -6.20
CA VAL A 89 2.86 -12.77 -7.26
C VAL A 89 4.36 -12.88 -7.51
N ARG A 90 4.92 -14.10 -7.53
CA ARG A 90 6.33 -14.32 -7.91
C ARG A 90 6.54 -14.27 -9.42
N SER A 91 5.50 -14.59 -10.18
CA SER A 91 5.55 -14.57 -11.64
C SER A 91 5.89 -13.15 -12.13
N PRO A 92 6.67 -13.02 -13.21
CA PRO A 92 6.98 -11.72 -13.79
C PRO A 92 5.69 -11.10 -14.34
N VAL A 93 5.11 -10.16 -13.59
CA VAL A 93 3.95 -9.39 -14.03
C VAL A 93 4.46 -8.07 -14.58
N THR A 94 4.30 -7.88 -15.88
CA THR A 94 4.70 -6.66 -16.56
C THR A 94 3.49 -5.74 -16.72
N ASP A 95 3.59 -4.52 -16.20
CA ASP A 95 2.57 -3.49 -16.40
C ASP A 95 2.78 -2.79 -17.75
N LEU A 96 2.06 -3.25 -18.77
CA LEU A 96 2.16 -2.71 -20.13
C LEU A 96 1.88 -1.20 -20.19
N GLY A 97 1.01 -0.68 -19.32
CA GLY A 97 0.69 0.75 -19.27
C GLY A 97 1.81 1.61 -18.72
N SER A 98 2.82 1.01 -18.06
CA SER A 98 3.93 1.75 -17.46
C SER A 98 5.01 2.15 -18.47
N PHE A 99 5.17 1.43 -19.57
CA PHE A 99 6.19 1.73 -20.60
C PHE A 99 5.85 2.96 -21.45
N ALA A 100 4.58 3.27 -21.61
CA ALA A 100 4.13 4.44 -22.35
C ALA A 100 2.91 5.04 -21.64
N PRO A 101 3.12 5.75 -20.51
CA PRO A 101 2.02 6.24 -19.68
C PRO A 101 1.41 7.49 -20.31
N ARG A 102 0.86 7.37 -21.52
CA ARG A 102 0.32 8.50 -22.30
C ARG A 102 -1.19 8.54 -22.16
N ASP A 103 -1.74 9.74 -22.23
CA ASP A 103 -3.18 9.92 -22.43
C ASP A 103 -3.50 9.78 -23.93
N TYR A 104 -3.79 8.55 -24.37
CA TYR A 104 -4.18 8.28 -25.75
C TYR A 104 -5.59 8.77 -26.09
N THR A 105 -6.35 9.25 -25.11
CA THR A 105 -7.73 9.70 -25.29
C THR A 105 -7.85 11.20 -25.49
N ALA A 106 -6.83 11.96 -25.08
CA ALA A 106 -6.70 13.36 -25.42
C ALA A 106 -6.38 13.48 -26.91
N GLY A 107 -7.35 13.88 -27.75
CA GLY A 107 -7.19 14.08 -29.19
C GLY A 107 -6.20 15.19 -29.60
N LYS A 108 -5.37 15.68 -28.68
CA LYS A 108 -4.26 16.58 -28.96
C LYS A 108 -2.99 15.75 -29.06
N PRO A 109 -2.26 15.78 -30.19
CA PRO A 109 -0.95 15.16 -30.24
C PRO A 109 -0.08 15.83 -29.17
N ASN A 110 0.49 15.04 -28.28
CA ASN A 110 1.49 15.53 -27.33
C ASN A 110 2.66 16.07 -28.15
N GLN A 111 2.71 17.40 -28.31
CA GLN A 111 3.71 18.12 -29.13
C GLN A 111 5.15 17.78 -28.71
N PHE A 112 5.33 17.35 -27.45
CA PHE A 112 6.59 16.88 -26.88
C PHE A 112 7.28 15.78 -27.70
N TYR A 113 6.54 14.83 -28.27
CA TYR A 113 7.14 13.68 -28.95
C TYR A 113 7.50 13.93 -30.41
N LEU A 114 7.02 15.03 -31.01
CA LEU A 114 7.48 15.47 -32.33
C LEU A 114 8.93 15.97 -32.29
N LEU A 115 9.42 16.36 -31.11
CA LEU A 115 10.81 16.78 -30.89
C LEU A 115 11.75 15.59 -30.60
N GLN A 116 11.21 14.40 -30.32
CA GLN A 116 11.97 13.20 -30.02
C GLN A 116 12.41 12.54 -31.34
N ARG A 117 13.43 13.13 -32.00
CA ARG A 117 14.06 12.51 -33.18
C ARG A 117 14.80 11.24 -32.75
N HIS A 118 14.35 10.10 -33.25
CA HIS A 118 14.96 8.78 -32.97
C HIS A 118 16.21 8.48 -33.80
N ASN A 119 16.63 9.39 -34.69
CA ASN A 119 17.81 9.22 -35.53
C ASN A 119 18.91 10.19 -35.12
N ASP A 120 19.98 9.59 -34.60
CA ASP A 120 21.38 10.03 -34.57
C ASP A 120 21.62 11.50 -34.92
N ALA A 121 21.67 12.34 -33.90
CA ALA A 121 22.26 13.67 -33.99
C ALA A 121 23.12 13.89 -32.75
N SER A 122 24.42 14.06 -32.99
CA SER A 122 25.50 14.27 -32.01
C SER A 122 25.04 14.98 -30.73
N VAL A 123 25.32 14.31 -29.61
CA VAL A 123 25.04 14.75 -28.24
C VAL A 123 25.78 16.06 -27.97
N ASP A 124 25.04 17.16 -27.90
CA ASP A 124 25.51 18.45 -27.42
C ASP A 124 24.89 18.65 -26.03
N ASP A 125 25.70 18.91 -25.01
CA ASP A 125 25.32 18.82 -23.58
C ASP A 125 24.15 19.77 -23.21
N ASN A 126 23.98 20.86 -23.95
CA ASN A 126 22.87 21.82 -23.80
C ASN A 126 21.48 21.24 -24.16
N ARG A 127 21.41 20.13 -24.92
CA ARG A 127 20.14 19.46 -25.27
C ARG A 127 19.52 18.69 -24.12
N ASN A 128 20.34 18.17 -23.20
CA ASN A 128 19.85 17.42 -22.05
C ASN A 128 19.16 18.34 -21.03
N GLN A 129 19.61 19.59 -20.91
CA GLN A 129 18.97 20.62 -20.11
C GLN A 129 17.61 21.03 -20.67
N THR A 130 17.54 21.33 -21.97
CA THR A 130 16.28 21.69 -22.64
C THR A 130 15.25 20.54 -22.62
N MET A 131 15.67 19.28 -22.82
CA MET A 131 14.75 18.14 -22.70
C MET A 131 14.21 17.96 -21.26
N ARG A 132 15.03 18.18 -20.24
CA ARG A 132 14.60 18.13 -18.82
C ARG A 132 13.60 19.24 -18.49
N GLU A 133 13.88 20.47 -18.90
CA GLU A 133 12.99 21.63 -18.71
C GLU A 133 11.64 21.41 -19.41
N VAL A 134 11.65 20.92 -20.65
CA VAL A 134 10.41 20.63 -21.37
C VAL A 134 9.67 19.45 -20.73
N THR A 135 10.36 18.43 -20.22
CA THR A 135 9.75 17.30 -19.50
C THR A 135 9.04 17.75 -18.21
N GLU A 136 9.59 18.75 -17.51
CA GLU A 136 8.97 19.33 -16.31
C GLU A 136 7.69 20.11 -16.64
N LEU A 137 7.62 20.74 -17.82
CA LEU A 137 6.45 21.48 -18.30
C LEU A 137 5.31 20.59 -18.83
N VAL A 138 5.55 19.28 -19.03
CA VAL A 138 4.50 18.37 -19.53
C VAL A 138 3.45 18.11 -18.44
N ASP A 139 2.20 18.46 -18.73
CA ASP A 139 1.05 18.05 -17.93
C ASP A 139 0.90 16.51 -17.98
N ARG A 140 1.20 15.86 -16.86
CA ARG A 140 1.07 14.41 -16.66
C ARG A 140 -0.28 14.01 -16.05
N GLY A 141 -1.25 14.93 -15.98
CA GLY A 141 -2.54 14.71 -15.34
C GLY A 141 -3.32 13.50 -15.87
N GLY A 142 -3.29 13.30 -17.20
CA GLY A 142 -3.99 12.21 -17.91
C GLY A 142 -3.16 10.94 -18.12
N TRP A 143 -1.91 10.91 -17.68
CA TRP A 143 -1.02 9.76 -17.86
C TRP A 143 -1.55 8.53 -17.15
N TYR A 144 -1.25 7.35 -17.70
CA TYR A 144 -1.61 6.09 -17.07
C TYR A 144 -1.10 6.04 -15.63
N LYS A 145 -2.01 5.75 -14.70
CA LYS A 145 -1.73 5.55 -13.27
C LYS A 145 -2.19 4.17 -12.88
N ARG A 146 -1.26 3.37 -12.34
CA ARG A 146 -1.56 2.03 -11.86
C ARG A 146 -2.31 2.12 -10.53
N TYR A 147 -3.48 1.51 -10.48
CA TYR A 147 -4.26 1.34 -9.25
C TYR A 147 -4.28 -0.14 -8.88
N GLU A 148 -3.40 -0.58 -7.97
CA GLU A 148 -3.32 -2.01 -7.61
C GLU A 148 -4.49 -2.49 -6.74
N ASN A 149 -5.15 -1.59 -5.99
CA ASN A 149 -6.15 -1.94 -4.95
C ASN A 149 -5.67 -3.04 -3.98
N ASN A 150 -4.36 -3.23 -3.86
CA ASN A 150 -3.71 -4.30 -3.11
C ASN A 150 -3.00 -3.71 -1.89
N GLY A 151 -3.78 -3.04 -1.05
CA GLY A 151 -3.30 -2.53 0.23
C GLY A 151 -3.07 -3.66 1.24
N TRP A 152 -2.33 -3.35 2.30
CA TRP A 152 -2.19 -4.28 3.42
C TRP A 152 -3.47 -4.37 4.22
N ARG A 153 -3.88 -5.60 4.55
CA ARG A 153 -5.16 -5.92 5.20
C ARG A 153 -4.89 -6.56 6.57
N PRO A 154 -5.55 -6.14 7.66
CA PRO A 154 -5.43 -6.83 8.94
C PRO A 154 -6.10 -8.21 8.86
N ILE A 155 -5.54 -9.21 9.54
CA ILE A 155 -6.15 -10.56 9.61
C ILE A 155 -7.41 -10.57 10.49
N ALA A 156 -7.41 -9.81 11.59
CA ALA A 156 -8.55 -9.72 12.47
C ALA A 156 -9.59 -8.75 11.90
N ASN A 157 -10.78 -9.26 11.61
CA ASN A 157 -11.93 -8.44 11.22
C ASN A 157 -12.30 -7.52 12.39
N LYS A 158 -11.92 -6.24 12.26
CA LYS A 158 -12.47 -5.18 13.09
C LYS A 158 -13.89 -4.89 12.60
N LEU A 159 -14.85 -5.74 12.96
CA LEU A 159 -16.28 -5.52 12.71
C LEU A 159 -16.79 -4.22 13.41
N LEU A 160 -15.98 -3.59 14.26
CA LEU A 160 -16.41 -2.51 15.18
C LEU A 160 -15.49 -1.28 15.24
N PHE A 161 -14.42 -1.18 14.43
CA PHE A 161 -13.49 -0.03 14.53
C PHE A 161 -13.32 0.71 13.20
N ASN A 162 -13.11 2.03 13.30
CA ASN A 162 -12.69 2.89 12.19
C ASN A 162 -11.54 2.25 11.39
N VAL A 163 -11.57 2.41 10.07
CA VAL A 163 -10.55 1.90 9.14
C VAL A 163 -9.18 2.24 9.70
N ASP A 164 -8.40 1.21 9.99
CA ASP A 164 -7.09 1.37 10.60
C ASP A 164 -6.20 2.26 9.71
N PRO A 165 -5.45 3.23 10.26
CA PRO A 165 -4.68 4.22 9.50
C PRO A 165 -3.73 3.60 8.47
N VAL A 166 -3.19 2.41 8.76
CA VAL A 166 -2.33 1.69 7.82
C VAL A 166 -3.13 1.18 6.62
N THR A 167 -4.33 0.67 6.86
CA THR A 167 -5.27 0.24 5.83
C THR A 167 -5.78 1.44 5.02
N ALA A 168 -6.15 2.53 5.69
CA ALA A 168 -6.59 3.78 5.05
C ALA A 168 -5.53 4.30 4.07
N ARG A 169 -4.31 4.59 4.55
CA ARG A 169 -3.18 5.08 3.74
C ARG A 169 -2.86 4.20 2.54
N THR A 170 -2.86 2.88 2.73
CA THR A 170 -2.52 1.96 1.63
C THR A 170 -3.70 1.78 0.66
N SER A 171 -4.93 2.07 1.08
CA SER A 171 -6.14 1.93 0.26
C SER A 171 -6.60 3.22 -0.41
N GLU A 172 -5.98 4.37 -0.11
CA GLU A 172 -6.33 5.68 -0.67
C GLU A 172 -6.11 5.78 -2.19
N GLN A 173 -5.23 4.94 -2.75
CA GLN A 173 -5.01 4.85 -4.20
C GLN A 173 -6.07 3.98 -4.89
N ARG A 174 -7.36 4.31 -4.69
CA ARG A 174 -8.45 3.60 -5.38
C ARG A 174 -8.57 4.10 -6.81
N LYS A 175 -8.81 3.15 -7.72
CA LYS A 175 -9.25 3.49 -9.07
C LYS A 175 -10.57 4.28 -8.97
N PRO A 176 -10.77 5.36 -9.74
CA PRO A 176 -12.09 5.94 -9.90
C PRO A 176 -13.08 4.89 -10.44
N ASP A 177 -14.29 4.82 -9.87
CA ASP A 177 -15.31 3.85 -10.26
C ASP A 177 -15.51 3.84 -11.78
N PHE A 178 -15.12 2.73 -12.42
CA PHE A 178 -15.23 2.56 -13.86
C PHE A 178 -16.06 1.31 -14.16
N HIS A 179 -17.31 1.52 -14.53
CA HIS A 179 -18.20 0.44 -14.95
C HIS A 179 -17.88 0.00 -16.38
N HIS A 180 -17.88 -1.31 -16.65
CA HIS A 180 -17.56 -1.87 -17.97
C HIS A 180 -18.62 -1.47 -19.02
N SER A 181 -19.91 -1.51 -18.66
CA SER A 181 -21.01 -1.01 -19.50
C SER A 181 -21.01 0.53 -19.65
N CYS A 182 -20.99 1.01 -20.89
CA CYS A 182 -21.09 2.43 -21.24
C CYS A 182 -22.38 3.07 -20.71
N THR A 183 -23.51 2.37 -20.82
CA THR A 183 -24.82 2.83 -20.33
C THR A 183 -24.81 3.08 -18.83
N MET A 184 -24.24 2.15 -18.07
CA MET A 184 -24.10 2.29 -16.63
C MET A 184 -23.17 3.45 -16.25
N ARG A 185 -22.10 3.69 -17.02
CA ARG A 185 -21.25 4.88 -16.82
C ARG A 185 -22.03 6.18 -16.99
N LYS A 186 -22.87 6.29 -18.03
CA LYS A 186 -23.74 7.46 -18.25
C LYS A 186 -24.71 7.66 -17.08
N HIS A 187 -25.35 6.58 -16.64
CA HIS A 187 -26.30 6.63 -15.51
C HIS A 187 -25.61 7.06 -14.20
N MET A 188 -24.45 6.50 -13.88
CA MET A 188 -23.65 6.90 -12.71
C MET A 188 -23.20 8.36 -12.77
N ALA A 189 -22.81 8.86 -13.95
CA ALA A 189 -22.43 10.26 -14.14
C ALA A 189 -23.62 11.22 -13.89
N LEU A 190 -24.81 10.87 -14.39
CA LEU A 190 -26.05 11.61 -14.13
C LEU A 190 -26.40 11.62 -12.64
N ALA A 191 -26.34 10.46 -11.98
CA ALA A 191 -26.61 10.35 -10.54
C ALA A 191 -25.64 11.20 -9.69
N LYS A 192 -24.35 11.24 -10.03
CA LYS A 192 -23.37 12.13 -9.38
C LYS A 192 -23.73 13.61 -9.55
N ARG A 193 -24.11 14.03 -10.76
CA ARG A 193 -24.54 15.41 -11.03
C ARG A 193 -25.78 15.80 -10.21
N LEU A 194 -26.76 14.89 -10.11
CA LEU A 194 -27.98 15.11 -9.32
C LEU A 194 -27.69 15.21 -7.82
N LYS A 195 -26.83 14.33 -7.26
CA LYS A 195 -26.42 14.43 -5.84
C LYS A 195 -25.76 15.78 -5.54
N LYS A 196 -24.83 16.22 -6.38
CA LYS A 196 -24.13 17.50 -6.20
C LYS A 196 -25.08 18.70 -6.16
N ARG A 197 -26.19 18.65 -6.91
CA ARG A 197 -27.25 19.69 -6.92
C ARG A 197 -28.16 19.67 -5.69
N ARG A 198 -28.22 18.57 -4.94
CA ARG A 198 -29.07 18.42 -3.73
C ARG A 198 -28.32 18.74 -2.44
N SER A 199 -26.98 18.80 -2.50
CA SER A 199 -26.08 19.03 -1.37
C SER A 199 -25.46 20.42 -1.33
N GLY A 200 -25.87 21.31 -2.24
CA GLY A 200 -25.59 22.75 -2.19
C GLY A 200 -26.90 23.50 -2.28
#